data_AF-A0A7C7XQU1-F1
#
_entry.id   AF-A0A7C7XQU1-F1
#
_cell.length_a   1.000
_cell.length_b   1.000
_cell.length_c   1.000
_cell.angle_alpha   90.00
_cell.angle_beta   90.00
_cell.angle_gamma   90.00
#
_symmetry.space_group_name_H-M   'P 1'
#
loop_
_entity.id
_entity.type
_entity.pdbx_description
1 polymer ?
#
loop_
_entity_poly.entity_id
_entity_poly.type
_entity_poly.pdbx_seq_one_letter_code
_entity_poly.pdbx_strand_id
1 'polypeptide(L)'
;MLIADFQTPCSTCNGTGFVAGFQSCGSLIPNLRKACPDCNGECHQLTELGAQLWALYQPKIQEAAQEIMQQQPVRKLPCHTERRLSPK
;
A
#
# COMPACT_ATOMS: atom_id res chain seq x y z
N MET A 1 -7.50 20.62 13.21
CA MET A 1 -6.47 19.76 12.61
C MET A 1 -7.14 18.84 11.60
N LEU A 2 -6.63 18.80 10.39
CA LEU A 2 -7.05 17.87 9.34
C LEU A 2 -6.16 16.64 9.37
N ILE A 3 -6.62 15.53 8.77
CA ILE A 3 -5.80 14.31 8.61
C ILE A 3 -4.48 14.64 7.89
N ALA A 4 -4.51 15.60 6.97
CA ALA A 4 -3.34 16.12 6.27
C ALA A 4 -2.27 16.71 7.20
N ASP A 5 -2.62 17.16 8.41
CA ASP A 5 -1.63 17.69 9.37
C ASP A 5 -0.72 16.59 9.94
N PHE A 6 -1.13 15.33 9.84
CA PHE A 6 -0.36 14.19 10.32
C PHE A 6 0.51 13.55 9.24
N GLN A 7 0.43 14.03 8.00
CA GLN A 7 1.09 13.45 6.84
C GLN A 7 1.88 14.53 6.08
N THR A 8 3.08 14.19 5.65
CA THR A 8 3.85 15.01 4.72
C THR A 8 4.10 14.23 3.44
N PRO A 9 4.19 14.89 2.27
CA PRO A 9 4.63 14.22 1.05
C PRO A 9 5.95 13.50 1.31
N CYS A 10 6.09 12.29 0.79
CA CYS A 10 7.35 11.55 0.88
C CYS A 10 8.44 12.35 0.17
N SER A 11 9.53 12.69 0.87
CA SER A 11 10.62 13.50 0.34
C SER A 11 11.36 12.83 -0.82
N THR A 12 11.36 11.51 -0.87
CA THR A 12 12.12 10.73 -1.87
C THR A 12 11.39 10.65 -3.20
N CYS A 13 10.07 10.58 -3.19
CA CYS A 13 9.26 10.52 -4.41
C CYS A 13 8.43 11.80 -4.66
N ASN A 14 8.58 12.82 -3.82
CA ASN A 14 7.82 14.07 -3.87
C ASN A 14 6.30 13.86 -4.01
N GLY A 15 5.75 12.91 -3.25
CA GLY A 15 4.30 12.62 -3.31
C GLY A 15 3.84 11.76 -4.49
N THR A 16 4.74 11.27 -5.34
CA THR A 16 4.33 10.45 -6.50
C THR A 16 4.13 8.97 -6.17
N GLY A 17 4.70 8.48 -5.06
CA GLY A 17 4.63 7.07 -4.65
C GLY A 17 5.55 6.13 -5.43
N PHE A 18 6.22 6.62 -6.48
CA PHE A 18 7.11 5.82 -7.33
C PHE A 18 8.44 6.52 -7.56
N VAL A 19 9.50 5.74 -7.81
CA VAL A 19 10.77 6.32 -8.23
C VAL A 19 10.65 6.77 -9.68
N ALA A 20 10.57 8.09 -9.90
CA ALA A 20 10.63 8.69 -11.22
C ALA A 20 12.03 8.45 -11.78
N GLY A 21 12.15 7.49 -12.69
CA GLY A 21 13.43 7.21 -13.29
C GLY A 21 13.82 8.32 -14.26
N PHE A 22 14.71 9.22 -13.81
CA PHE A 22 15.54 10.01 -14.71
C PHE A 22 17.02 9.66 -14.48
N GLN A 23 17.69 9.25 -15.54
CA GLN A 23 19.14 9.24 -15.65
C GLN A 23 19.50 10.17 -16.79
N SER A 24 20.37 11.13 -16.50
CA SER A 24 20.87 12.11 -17.45
C SER A 24 21.80 11.53 -18.51
N CYS A 25 22.22 10.26 -18.42
CA CYS A 25 23.11 9.62 -19.37
C CYS A 25 22.84 8.10 -19.50
N GLY A 26 22.11 7.71 -20.55
CA GLY A 26 22.33 6.46 -21.29
C GLY A 26 22.09 5.10 -20.63
N SER A 27 21.72 4.99 -19.35
CA SER A 27 21.55 3.69 -18.68
C SER A 27 20.10 3.43 -18.24
N LEU A 28 19.69 2.16 -18.30
CA LEU A 28 18.39 1.70 -17.81
C LEU A 28 18.33 1.84 -16.29
N ILE A 29 17.27 2.47 -15.80
CA ILE A 29 17.10 2.76 -14.38
C ILE A 29 16.56 1.51 -13.70
N PRO A 30 17.33 0.86 -12.80
CA PRO A 30 16.74 -0.17 -11.96
C PRO A 30 15.63 0.48 -11.14
N ASN A 31 14.43 -0.11 -11.15
CA ASN A 31 13.26 0.28 -10.36
C ASN A 31 12.32 1.36 -10.95
N LEU A 32 12.37 1.63 -12.26
CA LEU A 32 11.33 2.44 -12.94
C LEU A 32 9.93 1.85 -12.69
N ARG A 33 8.97 2.69 -12.25
CA ARG A 33 7.60 2.31 -11.83
C ARG A 33 7.50 1.36 -10.62
N LYS A 34 8.59 1.11 -9.90
CA LYS A 34 8.48 0.42 -8.61
C LYS A 34 8.06 1.41 -7.52
N ALA A 35 7.34 0.89 -6.53
CA ALA A 35 6.96 1.64 -5.35
C ALA A 35 8.20 2.29 -4.73
N CYS A 36 8.07 3.54 -4.30
CA CYS A 36 9.12 4.23 -3.57
C CYS A 36 9.44 3.42 -2.31
N PRO A 37 10.71 3.03 -2.07
CA PRO A 37 11.05 2.20 -0.93
C PRO A 37 10.77 2.89 0.42
N ASP A 38 10.83 4.23 0.45
CA ASP A 38 10.72 5.00 1.70
C ASP A 38 9.28 5.27 2.15
N CYS A 39 8.31 5.23 1.22
CA CYS A 39 6.89 5.30 1.57
C CYS A 39 6.10 4.07 1.12
N ASN A 40 6.78 3.04 0.61
CA ASN A 40 6.19 1.81 0.08
C ASN A 40 5.00 2.03 -0.90
N GLY A 41 4.99 3.15 -1.63
CA GLY A 41 3.90 3.50 -2.55
C GLY A 41 2.76 4.34 -1.96
N GLU A 42 2.80 4.67 -0.67
CA GLU A 42 1.76 5.46 0.01
C GLU A 42 1.78 6.95 -0.34
N CYS A 43 2.80 7.43 -1.08
CA CYS A 43 3.02 8.84 -1.46
C CYS A 43 3.32 9.80 -0.30
N HIS A 44 3.02 9.44 0.93
CA HIS A 44 3.22 10.27 2.12
C HIS A 44 4.03 9.54 3.18
N GLN A 45 4.50 10.30 4.16
CA GLN A 45 5.11 9.83 5.39
C GLN A 45 4.37 10.46 6.56
N LEU A 46 4.35 9.77 7.70
CA LEU A 46 3.78 10.33 8.91
C LEU A 46 4.72 11.40 9.47
N THR A 47 4.14 12.51 9.89
CA THR A 47 4.81 13.46 10.79
C THR A 47 5.14 12.76 12.11
N GLU A 48 6.00 13.35 12.94
CA GLU A 48 6.30 12.82 14.27
C GLU A 48 5.03 12.61 15.10
N LEU A 49 4.15 13.61 15.13
CA LEU A 49 2.87 13.52 15.82
C LEU A 49 1.96 12.44 15.20
N GLY A 50 1.93 12.34 13.86
CA GLY A 50 1.20 11.29 13.16
C GLY A 50 1.69 9.89 13.50
N ALA A 51 3.01 9.70 13.63
CA ALA A 51 3.61 8.44 14.01
C ALA A 51 3.30 8.07 15.46
N GLN A 52 3.33 9.04 16.38
CA GLN A 52 2.94 8.84 17.77
C GLN A 52 1.46 8.43 17.89
N LEU A 53 0.56 9.12 17.19
CA LEU A 53 -0.85 8.75 17.15
C LEU A 53 -1.06 7.37 16.55
N TRP A 54 -0.40 7.07 15.43
CA TRP A 54 -0.48 5.75 14.80
C TRP A 54 -0.05 4.65 15.76
N ALA A 55 1.05 4.81 16.49
CA ALA A 55 1.51 3.83 17.48
C ALA A 55 0.50 3.59 18.61
N LEU A 56 -0.25 4.62 19.02
CA LEU A 56 -1.29 4.51 20.05
C LEU A 56 -2.54 3.77 19.54
N TYR A 57 -2.95 4.03 18.29
CA TYR A 57 -4.20 3.50 17.75
C TYR A 57 -4.05 2.18 16.97
N GLN A 58 -2.89 1.93 16.37
CA GLN A 58 -2.60 0.73 15.58
C GLN A 58 -3.06 -0.57 16.25
N PRO A 59 -2.76 -0.86 17.54
CA PRO A 59 -3.18 -2.11 18.15
C PRO A 59 -4.70 -2.27 18.20
N LYS A 60 -5.43 -1.20 18.56
CA LYS A 60 -6.90 -1.22 18.61
C LYS A 60 -7.52 -1.35 17.23
N ILE A 61 -6.93 -0.71 16.22
CA ILE A 61 -7.36 -0.84 14.82
C ILE A 61 -7.15 -2.28 14.34
N GLN A 62 -6.03 -2.92 14.70
CA GLN A 62 -5.76 -4.31 14.35
C GLN A 62 -6.73 -5.28 15.03
N GLU A 63 -7.03 -5.09 16.31
CA GLU A 63 -8.05 -5.86 17.04
C GLU A 63 -9.40 -5.77 16.34
N ALA A 64 -9.87 -4.55 16.05
CA ALA A 64 -11.13 -4.33 15.36
C ALA A 64 -11.14 -4.95 13.94
N ALA A 65 -10.04 -4.84 13.20
CA ALA A 65 -9.91 -5.45 11.88
C ALA A 65 -10.01 -6.99 11.94
N GLN A 66 -9.37 -7.61 12.94
CA GLN A 66 -9.44 -9.05 13.15
C GLN A 66 -10.86 -9.51 13.52
N GLU A 67 -11.55 -8.79 14.40
CA GLU A 67 -12.95 -9.08 14.74
C GLU A 67 -13.86 -9.01 13.51
N ILE A 68 -13.70 -7.99 12.66
CA ILE A 68 -14.44 -7.86 11.41
C ILE A 68 -14.15 -9.03 10.47
N MET A 69 -12.89 -9.44 10.35
CA MET A 69 -12.50 -10.58 9.50
C MET A 69 -13.08 -11.91 10.01
N GLN A 70 -13.16 -12.11 11.32
CA GLN A 70 -13.74 -13.31 11.92
C GLN A 70 -15.28 -13.36 11.79
N GLN A 71 -15.94 -12.21 11.72
CA GLN A 71 -17.39 -12.10 11.52
C GLN A 71 -17.81 -12.28 10.05
N GLN A 72 -16.88 -12.20 9.09
CA GLN A 72 -17.20 -12.53 7.71
C GLN A 72 -17.36 -14.05 7.57
N PRO A 73 -18.55 -14.58 7.23
CA PRO A 73 -18.65 -15.97 6.85
C PRO A 73 -17.75 -16.17 5.64
N VAL A 74 -16.82 -17.12 5.72
CA VAL A 74 -15.96 -17.52 4.61
C VAL A 74 -16.89 -17.91 3.46
N ARG A 75 -17.13 -16.98 2.54
CA ARG A 75 -17.77 -17.28 1.26
C ARG A 75 -16.74 -18.10 0.51
N LYS A 76 -16.80 -19.41 0.67
CA LYS A 76 -16.12 -20.35 -0.23
C LYS A 76 -16.63 -19.98 -1.62
N LEU A 77 -15.80 -19.30 -2.42
CA LEU A 77 -16.12 -19.14 -3.83
C LEU A 77 -16.26 -20.55 -4.38
N PRO A 78 -17.37 -20.88 -5.07
CA PRO A 78 -17.48 -22.17 -5.70
C PRO A 78 -16.31 -22.30 -6.68
N CYS A 79 -15.50 -23.35 -6.50
CA CYS A 79 -14.47 -23.72 -7.45
C CYS A 79 -15.20 -23.94 -8.77
N HIS A 80 -15.11 -22.99 -9.71
CA HIS A 80 -15.68 -23.20 -11.02
C HIS A 80 -15.01 -24.42 -11.64
N THR A 81 -15.83 -25.44 -11.84
CA THR A 81 -15.56 -26.69 -12.52
C THR A 81 -14.76 -26.45 -13.80
N GLU A 82 -13.73 -27.26 -13.99
CA GLU A 82 -12.90 -27.28 -15.19
C GLU A 82 -13.78 -27.31 -16.45
N ARG A 83 -13.72 -26.25 -17.25
CA ARG A 83 -14.22 -26.29 -18.62
C ARG A 83 -13.36 -27.28 -19.39
N ARG A 84 -13.87 -28.49 -19.61
CA ARG A 84 -13.40 -29.37 -20.69
C ARG A 84 -13.49 -28.57 -22.00
N LEU A 85 -12.35 -28.18 -22.55
CA LEU A 85 -12.26 -27.85 -23.96
C LEU A 85 -12.33 -29.17 -24.74
N SER A 86 -13.48 -29.44 -25.36
CA SER A 86 -13.54 -30.44 -26.43
C SER A 86 -12.79 -29.89 -27.65
N PRO A 87 -11.82 -30.63 -28.22
CA PRO A 87 -11.24 -30.25 -29.49
C PRO A 87 -12.23 -30.52 -30.64
N LYS A 88 -12.28 -29.58 -31.58
CA LYS A 88 -12.92 -29.76 -32.90
C LYS A 88 -12.03 -30.61 -33.80
#